data_AF-A0A3S0BI36-F1
#
_entry.id   AF-A0A3S0BI36-F1
#
_cell.length_a   1.000
_cell.length_b   1.000
_cell.length_c   1.000
_cell.angle_alpha   90.00
_cell.angle_beta   90.00
_cell.angle_gamma   90.00
#
_symmetry.space_group_name_H-M   'P 1'
#
loop_
_entity.id
_entity.type
_entity.pdbx_description
1 polymer ?
#
loop_
_entity_poly.entity_id
_entity_poly.type
_entity_poly.pdbx_seq_one_letter_code
_entity_poly.pdbx_strand_id
1 'polypeptide(L)'
;MAWDRHLLIVDSATCTASEMFFVTPPGLSPTRRWSAETAVRIDLGSNSPRAEGTATASGTSMLAGMVRYDEVARDRLDHAVGVSVPTIRAGAVRWPATHTDGRSEHPRAPEMGSWLRLRRDVDLSALGPQARVIARALRDHGAVVVDTNHDGLALSGEPDERWDDADLATLRTLTAADFEVVDADPMRADPGTESYRIR
;
A
#
# COMPACT_ATOMS: atom_id res chain seq x y z
N MET A 1 -3.57 -19.58 7.82
CA MET A 1 -2.22 -19.13 8.19
C MET A 1 -1.93 -17.89 7.36
N ALA A 2 -1.42 -16.82 7.95
CA ALA A 2 -0.90 -15.67 7.19
C ALA A 2 0.47 -16.05 6.61
N TRP A 3 0.66 -15.87 5.31
CA TRP A 3 1.87 -16.29 4.61
C TRP A 3 3.05 -15.33 4.88
N ASP A 4 2.83 -14.02 4.75
CA ASP A 4 3.93 -13.04 4.79
C ASP A 4 4.33 -12.61 6.19
N ARG A 5 3.38 -12.59 7.14
CA ARG A 5 3.64 -12.26 8.55
C ARG A 5 4.41 -10.94 8.71
N HIS A 6 3.88 -9.87 8.10
CA HIS A 6 4.45 -8.54 8.24
C HIS A 6 4.35 -8.00 9.67
N LEU A 7 5.36 -7.23 10.07
CA LEU A 7 5.33 -6.42 11.29
C LEU A 7 5.80 -5.02 10.95
N LEU A 8 5.02 -4.03 11.38
CA LEU A 8 5.34 -2.61 11.29
C LEU A 8 5.43 -2.05 12.71
N ILE A 9 6.53 -1.39 13.03
CA ILE A 9 6.73 -0.67 14.29
C ILE A 9 7.01 0.79 13.96
N VAL A 10 6.31 1.71 14.60
CA VAL A 10 6.56 3.16 14.49
C VAL A 10 7.11 3.65 15.82
N ASP A 11 8.26 4.31 15.78
CA ASP A 11 8.87 5.00 16.91
C ASP A 11 8.79 6.51 16.67
N SER A 12 7.86 7.16 17.36
CA SER A 12 7.64 8.60 17.27
C SER A 12 8.72 9.41 18.00
N ALA A 13 9.49 8.82 18.92
CA ALA A 13 10.56 9.53 19.62
C ALA A 13 11.78 9.73 18.71
N THR A 14 12.02 8.80 17.79
CA THR A 14 13.12 8.85 16.82
C THR A 14 12.68 9.23 15.41
N CYS A 15 11.38 9.41 15.18
CA CYS A 15 10.79 9.60 13.84
C CYS A 15 11.20 8.48 12.88
N THR A 16 11.15 7.22 13.32
CA THR A 16 11.47 6.07 12.47
C THR A 16 10.35 5.05 12.41
N ALA A 17 10.27 4.32 11.31
CA ALA A 17 9.50 3.09 11.24
C ALA A 17 10.43 1.90 10.95
N SER A 18 10.08 0.73 11.48
CA SER A 18 10.71 -0.54 11.14
C SER A 18 9.66 -1.44 10.50
N GLU A 19 9.91 -1.85 9.26
CA GLU A 19 9.03 -2.71 8.46
C GLU A 19 9.71 -4.06 8.25
N MET A 20 8.99 -5.16 8.49
CA MET A 20 9.57 -6.50 8.48
C MET A 20 8.72 -7.46 7.67
N PHE A 21 9.38 -8.44 7.07
CA PHE A 21 8.80 -9.54 6.30
C PHE A 21 9.17 -10.89 6.92
N PHE A 22 8.22 -11.83 6.85
CA PHE A 22 8.34 -13.20 7.34
C PHE A 22 8.71 -13.31 8.83
N VAL A 23 8.03 -12.51 9.66
CA VAL A 23 8.30 -12.45 11.09
C VAL A 23 7.94 -13.77 11.76
N THR A 24 8.91 -14.33 12.47
CA THR A 24 8.77 -15.54 13.26
C THR A 24 8.85 -15.19 14.74
N PRO A 25 7.74 -15.33 15.49
CA PRO A 25 7.71 -15.03 16.91
C PRO A 25 8.52 -16.05 17.72
N PRO A 26 8.93 -15.72 18.96
CA PRO A 26 9.68 -16.61 19.85
C PRO A 26 9.08 -18.01 19.99
N GLY A 27 7.75 -18.13 20.01
CA GLY A 27 7.06 -19.41 20.13
C GLY A 27 7.20 -20.34 18.92
N LEU A 28 7.58 -19.80 17.75
CA LEU A 28 7.79 -20.54 16.51
C LEU A 28 9.26 -20.57 16.08
N SER A 29 10.14 -19.89 16.83
CA SER A 29 11.56 -19.77 16.51
C SER A 29 12.40 -20.77 17.30
N PRO A 30 13.32 -21.51 16.65
CA PRO A 30 14.21 -22.45 17.35
C PRO A 30 15.13 -21.75 18.37
N THR A 31 15.40 -20.45 18.18
CA THR A 31 16.22 -19.64 19.11
C THR A 31 15.41 -19.03 20.25
N ARG A 32 14.08 -19.20 20.27
CA ARG A 32 13.13 -18.50 21.16
C ARG A 32 13.28 -16.97 21.14
N ARG A 33 13.69 -16.41 19.99
CA ARG A 33 13.77 -14.97 19.75
C ARG A 33 12.88 -14.61 18.57
N TRP A 34 12.45 -13.34 18.52
CA TRP A 34 11.90 -12.77 17.31
C TRP A 34 12.96 -12.81 16.21
N SER A 35 12.55 -13.22 15.02
CA SER A 35 13.37 -13.11 13.81
C SER A 35 12.48 -12.69 12.64
N ALA A 36 13.09 -12.06 11.64
CA ALA A 36 12.45 -11.72 10.38
C ALA A 36 13.39 -12.13 9.25
N GLU A 37 12.86 -12.44 8.07
CA GLU A 37 13.68 -12.67 6.89
C GLU A 37 14.25 -11.35 6.37
N THR A 38 13.46 -10.29 6.43
CA THR A 38 13.93 -8.94 6.15
C THR A 38 13.38 -7.96 7.17
N ALA A 39 14.18 -6.96 7.52
CA ALA A 39 13.80 -5.82 8.33
C ALA A 39 14.44 -4.56 7.74
N VAL A 40 13.63 -3.56 7.41
CA VAL A 40 14.08 -2.26 6.90
C VAL A 40 13.69 -1.15 7.85
N ARG A 41 14.55 -0.14 7.97
CA ARG A 41 14.26 1.07 8.72
C ARG A 41 13.92 2.20 7.76
N ILE A 42 12.88 2.96 8.08
CA ILE A 42 12.44 4.15 7.38
C ILE A 42 12.67 5.34 8.30
N ASP A 43 13.31 6.38 7.78
CA ASP A 43 13.30 7.71 8.38
C ASP A 43 12.02 8.43 7.99
N LEU A 44 11.14 8.68 8.96
CA LEU A 44 9.84 9.36 8.74
C LEU A 44 9.99 10.88 8.61
N GLY A 45 11.19 11.42 8.87
CA GLY A 45 11.53 12.82 8.63
C GLY A 45 12.05 13.11 7.22
N SER A 46 12.20 12.08 6.38
CA SER A 46 12.78 12.19 5.05
C SER A 46 11.87 11.63 3.97
N ASN A 47 11.88 12.30 2.81
CA ASN A 47 11.25 11.81 1.58
C ASN A 47 12.27 11.16 0.65
N SER A 48 13.48 10.83 1.12
CA SER A 48 14.44 10.09 0.31
C SER A 48 14.06 8.61 0.24
N PRO A 49 14.16 7.97 -0.95
CA PRO A 49 14.17 6.53 -1.10
C PRO A 49 15.12 5.86 -0.11
N ARG A 50 14.75 4.64 0.27
CA ARG A 50 15.65 3.76 1.01
C ARG A 50 16.79 3.34 0.09
N ALA A 51 18.02 3.41 0.61
CA ALA A 51 19.21 3.01 -0.14
C ALA A 51 19.29 1.49 -0.36
N GLU A 52 18.83 0.68 0.61
CA GLU A 52 18.95 -0.77 0.58
C GLU A 52 17.75 -1.47 1.24
N GLY A 53 17.42 -2.67 0.73
CA GLY A 53 16.44 -3.57 1.31
C GLY A 53 14.98 -3.19 1.05
N THR A 54 14.11 -4.20 1.13
CA THR A 54 12.65 -4.01 1.08
C THR A 54 11.96 -5.01 2.01
N ALA A 55 10.83 -4.61 2.58
CA ALA A 55 9.93 -5.51 3.29
C ALA A 55 8.63 -5.77 2.51
N THR A 56 8.52 -5.29 1.26
CA THR A 56 7.35 -5.42 0.38
C THR A 56 7.77 -5.84 -1.02
N ALA A 57 6.85 -6.43 -1.80
CA ALA A 57 7.10 -6.82 -3.19
C ALA A 57 7.47 -5.62 -4.09
N SER A 58 6.86 -4.46 -3.84
CA SER A 58 7.08 -3.23 -4.61
C SER A 58 8.32 -2.43 -4.21
N GLY A 59 8.89 -2.64 -3.04
CA GLY A 59 9.94 -1.76 -2.50
C GLY A 59 9.40 -0.52 -1.79
N THR A 60 8.09 -0.26 -1.80
CA THR A 60 7.49 0.90 -1.12
C THR A 60 7.33 0.65 0.38
N SER A 61 7.10 1.71 1.15
CA SER A 61 6.74 1.59 2.56
C SER A 61 5.33 1.01 2.70
N MET A 62 5.17 0.03 3.60
CA MET A 62 3.85 -0.43 4.04
C MET A 62 3.08 0.70 4.72
N LEU A 63 3.73 1.42 5.64
CA LEU A 63 3.12 2.52 6.39
C LEU A 63 2.57 3.62 5.47
N ALA A 64 3.28 3.96 4.39
CA ALA A 64 2.88 5.05 3.49
C ALA A 64 1.56 4.80 2.74
N GLY A 65 1.18 3.53 2.52
CA GLY A 65 -0.04 3.15 1.81
C GLY A 65 -1.12 2.51 2.69
N MET A 66 -0.87 2.36 3.99
CA MET A 66 -1.75 1.62 4.90
C MET A 66 -2.93 2.47 5.35
N VAL A 67 -4.14 1.99 5.12
CA VAL A 67 -5.36 2.59 5.69
C VAL A 67 -5.41 2.32 7.19
N ARG A 68 -5.49 3.38 8.00
CA ARG A 68 -5.62 3.25 9.46
C ARG A 68 -7.03 3.60 9.93
N TYR A 69 -7.54 2.85 10.89
CA TYR A 69 -8.84 3.03 11.51
C TYR A 69 -8.98 4.45 12.05
N ASP A 70 -7.94 4.91 12.74
CA ASP A 70 -7.92 6.20 13.38
C ASP A 70 -8.03 7.38 12.38
N GLU A 71 -7.63 7.19 11.12
CA GLU A 71 -7.83 8.16 10.03
C GLU A 71 -9.28 8.13 9.53
N VAL A 72 -9.80 6.93 9.29
CA VAL A 72 -11.19 6.74 8.84
C VAL A 72 -12.19 7.22 9.88
N ALA A 73 -11.96 6.95 11.16
CA ALA A 73 -12.79 7.41 12.27
C ALA A 73 -12.80 8.95 12.43
N ARG A 74 -11.78 9.63 11.89
CA ARG A 74 -11.70 11.10 11.82
C ARG A 74 -12.20 11.66 10.50
N ASP A 75 -12.85 10.82 9.67
CA ASP A 75 -13.40 11.15 8.35
C ASP A 75 -12.36 11.68 7.36
N ARG A 76 -11.07 11.42 7.61
CA ARG A 76 -9.96 11.98 6.84
C ARG A 76 -8.81 10.98 6.68
N LEU A 77 -8.64 10.50 5.45
CA LEU A 77 -7.52 9.68 4.99
C LEU A 77 -6.81 10.47 3.89
N ASP A 78 -5.68 11.09 4.23
CA ASP A 78 -5.03 12.16 3.45
C ASP A 78 -3.74 11.67 2.76
N HIS A 79 -3.79 10.46 2.22
CA HIS A 79 -2.67 9.82 1.52
C HIS A 79 -3.16 8.83 0.48
N ALA A 80 -2.27 8.44 -0.44
CA ALA A 80 -2.55 7.40 -1.42
C ALA A 80 -2.65 6.04 -0.74
N VAL A 81 -3.50 5.16 -1.27
CA VAL A 81 -3.74 3.82 -0.69
C VAL A 81 -2.90 2.76 -1.39
N GLY A 82 -2.22 1.91 -0.63
CA GLY A 82 -1.57 0.71 -1.16
C GLY A 82 -2.61 -0.33 -1.57
N VAL A 83 -2.51 -0.86 -2.78
CA VAL A 83 -3.39 -1.92 -3.29
C VAL A 83 -2.60 -3.09 -3.85
N SER A 84 -3.19 -4.26 -3.79
CA SER A 84 -2.72 -5.45 -4.52
C SER A 84 -3.69 -5.86 -5.60
N VAL A 85 -3.16 -6.47 -6.66
CA VAL A 85 -3.91 -6.91 -7.85
C VAL A 85 -3.48 -8.31 -8.28
N PRO A 86 -4.32 -9.08 -9.00
CA PRO A 86 -4.04 -10.48 -9.26
C PRO A 86 -3.00 -10.72 -10.36
N THR A 87 -2.63 -9.69 -11.12
CA THR A 87 -1.74 -9.85 -12.27
C THR A 87 -0.86 -8.62 -12.42
N ILE A 88 0.44 -8.82 -12.30
CA ILE A 88 1.47 -7.79 -12.48
C ILE A 88 2.46 -8.27 -13.54
N ARG A 89 2.90 -7.34 -14.39
CA ARG A 89 3.87 -7.60 -15.46
C ARG A 89 5.22 -8.01 -14.89
N ALA A 90 5.81 -9.05 -15.49
CA ALA A 90 7.13 -9.54 -15.13
C ALA A 90 8.21 -8.49 -15.37
N GLY A 91 9.04 -8.26 -14.35
CA GLY A 91 10.24 -7.39 -14.44
C GLY A 91 9.98 -5.91 -14.69
N ALA A 92 8.72 -5.45 -14.61
CA ALA A 92 8.36 -4.07 -14.87
C ALA A 92 7.88 -3.35 -13.60
N VAL A 93 8.46 -2.18 -13.36
CA VAL A 93 8.15 -1.28 -12.25
C VAL A 93 7.88 0.12 -12.77
N ARG A 94 7.02 0.84 -12.06
CA ARG A 94 6.72 2.25 -12.22
C ARG A 94 6.87 2.95 -10.88
N TRP A 95 7.31 4.20 -10.90
CA TRP A 95 7.40 5.00 -9.68
C TRP A 95 6.04 5.02 -8.94
N PRO A 96 6.02 4.83 -7.60
CA PRO A 96 7.16 4.80 -6.67
C PRO A 96 7.79 3.41 -6.43
N ALA A 97 7.33 2.34 -7.08
CA ALA A 97 7.92 1.02 -6.89
C ALA A 97 9.35 0.95 -7.45
N THR A 98 10.20 0.22 -6.74
CA THR A 98 11.59 -0.07 -7.13
C THR A 98 11.80 -1.57 -7.37
N HIS A 99 10.88 -2.41 -6.91
CA HIS A 99 10.89 -3.86 -7.04
C HIS A 99 9.56 -4.36 -7.59
N THR A 100 9.54 -5.62 -8.05
CA THR A 100 8.32 -6.30 -8.49
C THR A 100 8.47 -7.80 -8.27
N ASP A 101 7.38 -8.44 -7.88
CA ASP A 101 7.22 -9.90 -7.84
C ASP A 101 6.36 -10.42 -9.01
N GLY A 102 6.00 -9.53 -9.94
CA GLY A 102 5.14 -9.81 -11.08
C GLY A 102 5.66 -10.94 -11.96
N ARG A 103 4.73 -11.73 -12.50
CA ARG A 103 5.04 -12.93 -13.30
C ARG A 103 4.33 -12.97 -14.65
N SER A 104 3.51 -11.98 -14.97
CA SER A 104 2.74 -11.98 -16.21
C SER A 104 3.56 -11.49 -17.38
N GLU A 105 3.56 -12.24 -18.48
CA GLU A 105 4.14 -11.81 -19.76
C GLU A 105 3.15 -11.00 -20.61
N HIS A 106 1.91 -10.81 -20.14
CA HIS A 106 0.91 -10.09 -20.93
C HIS A 106 1.28 -8.60 -21.08
N PRO A 107 1.29 -8.06 -22.31
CA PRO A 107 1.71 -6.68 -22.58
C PRO A 107 0.70 -5.63 -22.13
N ARG A 108 -0.42 -6.04 -21.53
CA ARG A 108 -1.43 -5.16 -20.90
C ARG A 108 -1.54 -5.36 -19.39
N ALA A 109 -0.74 -6.25 -18.80
CA ALA A 109 -0.67 -6.34 -17.34
C ALA A 109 -0.11 -5.02 -16.78
N PRO A 110 -0.66 -4.52 -15.66
CA PRO A 110 -0.14 -3.35 -14.99
C PRO A 110 1.29 -3.61 -14.49
N GLU A 111 2.07 -2.54 -14.36
CA GLU A 111 3.41 -2.57 -13.76
C GLU A 111 3.27 -2.43 -12.25
N MET A 112 4.18 -3.02 -11.47
CA MET A 112 4.24 -2.75 -10.04
C MET A 112 4.47 -1.25 -9.82
N GLY A 113 3.76 -0.62 -8.88
CA GLY A 113 3.80 0.82 -8.64
C GLY A 113 2.91 1.66 -9.56
N SER A 114 2.12 1.04 -10.44
CA SER A 114 1.10 1.76 -11.23
C SER A 114 0.13 2.51 -10.33
N TRP A 115 -0.22 3.73 -10.72
CA TRP A 115 -1.23 4.53 -10.02
C TRP A 115 -2.61 4.32 -10.62
N LEU A 116 -3.58 4.06 -9.75
CA LEU A 116 -5.00 3.97 -10.05
C LEU A 116 -5.71 5.11 -9.32
N ARG A 117 -6.77 5.67 -9.89
CA ARG A 117 -7.61 6.66 -9.21
C ARG A 117 -9.07 6.38 -9.46
N LEU A 118 -9.88 6.42 -8.41
CA LEU A 118 -11.33 6.28 -8.53
C LEU A 118 -11.87 7.49 -9.28
N ARG A 119 -12.65 7.27 -10.35
CA ARG A 119 -13.18 8.38 -11.14
C ARG A 119 -14.10 9.26 -10.30
N ARG A 120 -14.14 10.55 -10.66
CA ARG A 120 -14.93 11.58 -9.95
C ARG A 120 -16.44 11.39 -10.09
N ASP A 121 -16.88 10.70 -11.15
CA ASP A 121 -18.28 10.46 -11.50
C ASP A 121 -18.89 9.23 -10.84
N VAL A 122 -18.10 8.41 -10.15
CA VAL A 122 -18.59 7.22 -9.43
C VAL A 122 -19.52 7.64 -8.29
N ASP A 123 -20.68 6.99 -8.15
CA ASP A 123 -21.57 7.26 -7.02
C ASP A 123 -21.08 6.53 -5.77
N LEU A 124 -20.93 7.27 -4.66
CA LEU A 124 -20.49 6.75 -3.36
C LEU A 124 -21.64 6.66 -2.35
N SER A 125 -22.88 6.94 -2.76
CA SER A 125 -24.06 6.98 -1.90
C SER A 125 -24.39 5.62 -1.29
N ALA A 126 -24.13 4.54 -2.03
CA ALA A 126 -24.35 3.16 -1.61
C ALA A 126 -23.30 2.63 -0.63
N LEU A 127 -22.18 3.34 -0.44
CA LEU A 127 -21.13 2.95 0.50
C LEU A 127 -21.51 3.29 1.93
N GLY A 128 -21.14 2.42 2.88
CA GLY A 128 -21.22 2.72 4.30
C GLY A 128 -20.22 3.81 4.72
N PRO A 129 -20.33 4.35 5.95
CA PRO A 129 -19.54 5.49 6.39
C PRO A 129 -18.02 5.28 6.29
N GLN A 130 -17.48 4.16 6.81
CA GLN A 130 -16.05 3.84 6.76
C GLN A 130 -15.58 3.63 5.31
N ALA A 131 -16.32 2.83 4.54
CA ALA A 131 -16.04 2.60 3.12
C ALA A 131 -16.02 3.91 2.32
N ARG A 132 -16.92 4.84 2.63
CA ARG A 132 -17.00 6.13 1.93
C ARG A 132 -15.78 7.01 2.19
N VAL A 133 -15.17 6.98 3.39
CA VAL A 133 -13.92 7.71 3.65
C VAL A 133 -12.80 7.18 2.77
N ILE A 134 -12.65 5.86 2.70
CA ILE A 134 -11.64 5.20 1.88
C ILE A 134 -11.87 5.50 0.40
N ALA A 135 -13.12 5.41 -0.09
CA ALA A 135 -13.44 5.71 -1.48
C ALA A 135 -13.18 7.18 -1.87
N ARG A 136 -13.36 8.13 -0.93
CA ARG A 136 -12.94 9.52 -1.15
C ARG A 136 -11.43 9.65 -1.27
N ALA A 137 -10.66 8.96 -0.43
CA ALA A 137 -9.20 8.95 -0.57
C ALA A 137 -8.73 8.32 -1.89
N LEU A 138 -9.34 7.21 -2.32
CA LEU A 138 -9.08 6.60 -3.62
C LEU A 138 -9.38 7.54 -4.80
N ARG A 139 -10.32 8.47 -4.62
CA ARG A 139 -10.68 9.49 -5.61
C ARG A 139 -9.73 10.70 -5.58
N ASP A 140 -9.36 11.14 -4.39
CA ASP A 140 -8.64 12.41 -4.19
C ASP A 140 -7.11 12.20 -4.26
N HIS A 141 -6.61 11.10 -3.70
CA HIS A 141 -5.17 10.77 -3.64
C HIS A 141 -4.79 9.58 -4.52
N GLY A 142 -5.75 8.74 -4.90
CA GLY A 142 -5.48 7.54 -5.70
C GLY A 142 -4.96 6.36 -4.88
N ALA A 143 -4.56 5.31 -5.60
CA ALA A 143 -4.00 4.09 -5.08
C ALA A 143 -2.75 3.68 -5.88
N VAL A 144 -1.82 3.02 -5.21
CA VAL A 144 -0.57 2.52 -5.80
C VAL A 144 -0.57 1.00 -5.73
N VAL A 145 -0.29 0.34 -6.85
CA VAL A 145 -0.12 -1.11 -6.88
C VAL A 145 1.19 -1.47 -6.17
N VAL A 146 1.11 -2.11 -5.01
CA VAL A 146 2.25 -2.40 -4.14
C VAL A 146 2.55 -3.90 -3.95
N ASP A 147 1.65 -4.78 -4.39
CA ASP A 147 1.77 -6.22 -4.22
C ASP A 147 0.91 -7.02 -5.22
N THR A 148 1.18 -8.32 -5.34
CA THR A 148 0.38 -9.28 -6.11
C THR A 148 -0.55 -10.06 -5.18
N ASN A 149 -1.80 -10.28 -5.59
CA ASN A 149 -2.74 -11.14 -4.85
C ASN A 149 -3.32 -12.26 -5.75
N HIS A 150 -4.32 -12.99 -5.24
CA HIS A 150 -4.97 -14.05 -6.00
C HIS A 150 -6.19 -13.59 -6.81
N ASP A 151 -6.94 -12.59 -6.32
CA ASP A 151 -8.16 -12.10 -6.94
C ASP A 151 -8.50 -10.68 -6.49
N GLY A 152 -9.10 -9.92 -7.40
CA GLY A 152 -9.65 -8.59 -7.15
C GLY A 152 -8.62 -7.52 -6.77
N LEU A 153 -9.13 -6.29 -6.61
CA LEU A 153 -8.37 -5.20 -6.01
C LEU A 153 -8.51 -5.31 -4.48
N ALA A 154 -7.41 -5.50 -3.77
CA ALA A 154 -7.41 -5.51 -2.31
C ALA A 154 -6.64 -4.31 -1.76
N LEU A 155 -7.10 -3.75 -0.65
CA LEU A 155 -6.51 -2.57 0.00
C LEU A 155 -5.60 -3.02 1.14
N SER A 156 -4.52 -2.29 1.38
CA SER A 156 -3.70 -2.43 2.59
C SER A 156 -4.34 -1.68 3.75
N GLY A 157 -4.73 -2.39 4.81
CA GLY A 157 -5.30 -1.80 6.02
C GLY A 157 -4.67 -2.36 7.30
N GLU A 158 -4.67 -1.57 8.36
CA GLU A 158 -4.21 -2.05 9.66
C GLU A 158 -5.22 -3.03 10.29
N PRO A 159 -4.77 -4.05 11.01
CA PRO A 159 -5.67 -4.89 11.80
C PRO A 159 -6.20 -4.10 13.01
N ASP A 160 -7.49 -3.84 13.03
CA ASP A 160 -8.16 -3.16 14.15
C ASP A 160 -9.55 -3.78 14.39
N GLU A 161 -9.89 -4.03 15.65
CA GLU A 161 -11.20 -4.64 16.01
C GLU A 161 -12.38 -3.68 15.86
N ARG A 162 -12.11 -2.39 15.67
CA ARG A 162 -13.12 -1.34 15.54
C ARG A 162 -13.64 -1.19 14.10
N TRP A 163 -13.03 -1.88 13.14
CA TRP A 163 -13.52 -1.95 11.77
C TRP A 163 -14.92 -2.57 11.70
N ASP A 164 -15.80 -1.99 10.89
CA ASP A 164 -17.09 -2.58 10.55
C ASP A 164 -16.94 -3.35 9.23
N ASP A 165 -16.77 -4.67 9.32
CA ASP A 165 -16.58 -5.53 8.14
C ASP A 165 -17.76 -5.48 7.16
N ALA A 166 -18.99 -5.25 7.65
CA ALA A 166 -20.17 -5.15 6.81
C ALA A 166 -20.19 -3.83 6.02
N ASP A 167 -19.78 -2.73 6.65
CA ASP A 167 -19.54 -1.46 5.98
C ASP A 167 -18.40 -1.59 4.94
N LEU A 168 -17.24 -2.10 5.34
CA LEU A 168 -16.09 -2.27 4.44
C LEU A 168 -16.41 -3.20 3.26
N ALA A 169 -17.28 -4.19 3.43
CA ALA A 169 -17.73 -5.05 2.34
C ALA A 169 -18.46 -4.27 1.23
N THR A 170 -19.02 -3.09 1.50
CA THR A 170 -19.65 -2.24 0.48
C THR A 170 -18.64 -1.72 -0.56
N LEU A 171 -17.34 -1.66 -0.23
CA LEU A 171 -16.28 -1.33 -1.20
C LEU A 171 -16.22 -2.30 -2.37
N ARG A 172 -16.71 -3.54 -2.22
CA ARG A 172 -16.76 -4.54 -3.29
C ARG A 172 -17.73 -4.18 -4.42
N THR A 173 -18.57 -3.16 -4.23
CA THR A 173 -19.39 -2.59 -5.30
C THR A 173 -18.56 -1.81 -6.31
N LEU A 174 -17.37 -1.35 -5.92
CA LEU A 174 -16.40 -0.72 -6.81
C LEU A 174 -15.66 -1.80 -7.60
N THR A 175 -15.54 -1.59 -8.91
CA THR A 175 -14.87 -2.50 -9.83
C THR A 175 -13.65 -1.82 -10.45
N ALA A 176 -12.77 -2.60 -11.09
CA ALA A 176 -11.65 -2.03 -11.84
C ALA A 176 -12.09 -1.02 -12.93
N ALA A 177 -13.32 -1.14 -13.44
CA ALA A 177 -13.87 -0.21 -14.43
C ALA A 177 -14.21 1.17 -13.86
N ASP A 178 -14.26 1.32 -12.54
CA ASP A 178 -14.50 2.60 -11.85
C ASP A 178 -13.21 3.39 -11.63
N PHE A 179 -12.05 2.80 -11.94
CA PHE A 179 -10.74 3.40 -11.82
C PHE A 179 -10.17 3.80 -13.18
N GLU A 180 -9.34 4.82 -13.16
CA GLU A 180 -8.48 5.22 -14.28
C GLU A 180 -7.01 5.04 -13.89
N VAL A 181 -6.16 4.74 -14.87
CA VAL A 181 -4.70 4.72 -14.68
C VAL A 181 -4.20 6.16 -14.76
N VAL A 182 -3.40 6.56 -13.78
CA VAL A 182 -2.84 7.91 -13.69
C VAL A 182 -1.38 7.91 -14.11
N ASP A 183 -0.99 8.89 -14.92
CA ASP A 183 0.41 9.19 -15.16
C ASP A 183 0.99 9.92 -13.94
N ALA A 184 1.87 9.23 -13.24
CA ALA A 184 2.49 9.71 -12.01
C ALA A 184 3.86 10.39 -12.23
N ASP A 185 4.35 10.45 -13.48
CA ASP A 185 5.64 11.09 -13.78
C ASP A 185 5.72 12.55 -13.29
N PRO A 186 4.64 13.39 -13.38
CA PRO A 186 4.67 14.75 -12.85
C PRO A 186 4.78 14.86 -11.32
N MET A 187 4.53 13.77 -10.57
CA MET A 187 4.62 13.75 -9.11
C MET A 187 6.04 13.48 -8.60
N ARG A 188 6.93 12.98 -9.48
CA ARG A 188 8.33 12.74 -9.15
C ARG A 188 9.08 14.08 -9.12
N ALA A 189 9.84 14.37 -8.07
CA ALA A 189 10.78 15.48 -8.15
C ALA A 189 11.90 15.13 -9.15
N ASP A 190 12.64 16.16 -9.62
CA ASP A 190 13.54 16.15 -10.78
C ASP A 190 14.23 14.78 -11.09
N PRO A 191 14.30 14.39 -12.37
CA PRO A 191 15.02 13.19 -12.78
C PRO A 191 16.51 13.34 -12.48
N GLY A 192 16.94 12.80 -11.33
CA GLY A 192 18.30 12.90 -10.81
C GLY A 192 18.38 13.15 -9.30
N THR A 193 17.28 13.54 -8.65
CA THR A 193 17.20 13.64 -7.19
C THR A 193 16.14 12.70 -6.66
N GLU A 194 16.58 11.67 -5.95
CA GLU A 194 15.79 10.77 -5.12
C GLU A 194 15.22 11.53 -3.89
N SER A 195 14.42 12.56 -4.11
CA SER A 195 13.72 13.30 -3.07
C SER A 195 12.33 13.67 -3.57
N TYR A 196 11.32 13.71 -2.71
CA TYR A 196 9.93 13.97 -3.12
C TYR A 196 9.31 15.14 -2.34
N ARG A 197 8.40 15.88 -3.00
CA ARG A 197 7.48 16.83 -2.36
C ARG A 197 6.07 16.28 -2.52
N ILE A 198 5.50 15.76 -1.44
CA ILE A 198 4.05 15.62 -1.33
C ILE A 198 3.56 17.03 -0.93
N ARG A 199 2.68 17.61 -1.76
CA ARG A 199 1.96 18.84 -1.39
C ARG A 199 0.72 18.47 -0.61
#